data_AF-A0A067KYK0-F1
#
_entry.id   AF-A0A067KYK0-F1
#
_cell.length_a   1.000
_cell.length_b   1.000
_cell.length_c   1.000
_cell.angle_alpha   90.00
_cell.angle_beta   90.00
_cell.angle_gamma   90.00
#
_symmetry.space_group_name_H-M   'P 1'
#
loop_
_entity.id
_entity.type
_entity.pdbx_description
1 polymer ?
#
loop_
_entity_poly.entity_id
_entity_poly.type
_entity_poly.pdbx_seq_one_letter_code
_entity_poly.pdbx_strand_id
1 'polypeptide(L)' 'MEDLPPGFRFYPTEEELISFYLHNKLEGRREDLNRIMDRIIPVLDIYEHNPCELPQVEDNRG' A
#
# COMPACT_ATOMS: atom_id res chain seq x y z
N MET A 1 -14.44 -3.91 4.44
CA MET A 1 -13.45 -3.71 5.51
C MET A 1 -14.15 -4.06 6.80
N GLU A 2 -13.56 -4.86 7.68
CA GLU A 2 -13.94 -4.76 9.09
C GLU A 2 -13.76 -3.30 9.49
N ASP A 3 -14.78 -2.67 10.07
CA ASP A 3 -14.77 -1.26 10.42
C ASP A 3 -13.67 -1.01 11.46
N LEU A 4 -12.51 -0.55 10.98
CA LEU A 4 -11.41 -0.14 11.84
C LEU A 4 -11.91 1.01 12.73
N PRO A 5 -11.53 1.02 14.03
CA PRO A 5 -11.98 2.05 14.94
C PRO A 5 -11.52 3.44 14.44
N PRO A 6 -12.32 4.49 14.68
CA PRO A 6 -11.93 5.86 14.35
C PRO A 6 -10.55 6.19 14.91
N GLY A 7 -9.68 6.72 14.05
CA GLY A 7 -8.30 7.07 14.41
C GLY A 7 -7.26 6.01 14.05
N PHE A 8 -7.67 4.79 13.68
CA PHE A 8 -6.74 3.82 13.10
C PHE A 8 -6.27 4.32 11.73
N ARG A 9 -4.95 4.39 11.54
CA ARG A 9 -4.31 4.87 10.32
C ARG A 9 -3.11 4.02 10.00
N PHE A 10 -2.74 4.03 8.73
CA PHE A 10 -1.48 3.47 8.29
C PHE A 10 -0.33 4.38 8.76
N TYR A 11 0.45 3.92 9.74
CA TYR A 11 1.61 4.62 10.29
C TYR A 11 2.73 3.63 10.66
N PRO A 12 3.31 2.95 9.65
CA PRO A 12 4.37 1.97 9.89
C PRO A 12 5.69 2.64 10.26
N THR A 13 6.53 1.91 10.97
CA THR A 13 7.95 2.21 11.16
C THR A 13 8.77 1.88 9.90
N GLU A 14 9.99 2.41 9.80
CA GLU A 14 10.92 2.06 8.72
C GLU A 14 11.21 0.55 8.65
N GLU A 15 11.35 -0.09 9.83
CA GLU A 15 11.56 -1.52 9.92
C GLU A 15 10.37 -2.31 9.39
N GLU A 16 9.14 -1.91 9.73
CA GLU A 16 7.93 -2.57 9.22
C GLU A 16 7.80 -2.40 7.69
N LEU A 17 8.11 -1.21 7.15
CA LEU A 17 8.08 -0.97 5.70
C LEU A 17 9.00 -1.94 4.94
N ILE A 18 10.21 -2.17 5.45
CA ILE A 18 11.21 -3.02 4.78
C ILE A 18 10.97 -4.50 5.09
N SER A 19 11.02 -4.86 6.37
CA SER A 19 11.02 -6.24 6.84
C SER A 19 9.68 -6.94 6.66
N PHE A 20 8.58 -6.17 6.63
CA PHE A 20 7.24 -6.71 6.41
C PHE A 20 6.72 -6.40 5.01
N TYR A 21 6.45 -5.13 4.68
CA TYR A 21 5.73 -4.81 3.43
C TYR A 21 6.53 -5.14 2.17
N LEU A 22 7.75 -4.61 2.06
CA LEU A 22 8.60 -4.86 0.90
C LEU A 22 8.98 -6.34 0.79
N HIS A 23 9.41 -6.96 1.90
CA HIS A 23 9.78 -8.38 1.90
C HIS A 23 8.64 -9.28 1.43
N ASN A 24 7.42 -9.15 1.99
CA ASN A 24 6.30 -10.00 1.60
C ASN A 24 5.85 -9.74 0.15
N LYS A 25 5.93 -8.48 -0.33
CA LYS A 25 5.64 -8.14 -1.73
C LYS A 25 6.60 -8.85 -2.69
N LEU A 26 7.89 -8.91 -2.36
CA LEU A 26 8.91 -9.59 -3.17
C LEU A 26 8.81 -11.11 -3.11
N GLU A 27 8.43 -11.68 -1.96
CA GLU A 27 8.23 -13.12 -1.84
C GLU A 27 7.11 -13.61 -2.74
N GLY A 28 6.01 -12.86 -2.88
CA GLY A 28 4.91 -13.21 -3.79
C GLY A 28 4.12 -14.47 -3.41
N ARG A 29 4.41 -15.10 -2.27
CA ARG A 29 3.86 -16.41 -1.88
C ARG A 29 2.50 -16.38 -1.18
N ARG A 30 2.01 -15.20 -0.80
CA ARG A 30 0.79 -15.01 0.00
C ARG A 30 -0.17 -14.09 -0.73
N GLU A 31 -0.98 -14.65 -1.62
CA GLU A 31 -1.88 -13.87 -2.50
C GLU A 31 -2.87 -13.01 -1.71
N ASP A 32 -3.48 -13.54 -0.63
CA ASP A 32 -4.41 -12.78 0.20
C ASP A 32 -3.74 -11.60 0.89
N LEU A 33 -2.53 -11.81 1.44
CA LEU A 33 -1.74 -10.77 2.05
C LEU A 33 -1.32 -9.71 1.02
N ASN A 34 -0.89 -10.14 -0.17
CA ASN A 34 -0.54 -9.25 -1.27
C ASN A 34 -1.72 -8.40 -1.73
N ARG A 35 -2.93 -8.98 -1.84
CA ARG A 35 -4.15 -8.22 -2.16
C ARG A 35 -4.48 -7.16 -1.13
N ILE A 36 -4.26 -7.44 0.16
CA ILE A 36 -4.45 -6.46 1.23
C ILE A 36 -3.39 -5.36 1.15
N MET A 37 -2.11 -5.73 0.96
CA MET A 37 -1.02 -4.76 0.84
C MET A 37 -1.20 -3.85 -0.38
N ASP A 38 -1.65 -4.38 -1.52
CA ASP A 38 -1.87 -3.59 -2.75
C ASP A 38 -3.01 -2.57 -2.63
N ARG A 39 -3.90 -2.75 -1.63
CA ARG A 39 -4.93 -1.75 -1.28
C ARG A 39 -4.40 -0.64 -0.37
N ILE A 40 -3.33 -0.90 0.37
CA ILE A 40 -2.74 0.05 1.33
C ILE A 40 -1.56 0.80 0.69
N ILE A 41 -0.73 0.09 -0.07
CA ILE A 41 0.43 0.59 -0.81
C ILE A 41 0.24 0.17 -2.28
N PRO A 42 -0.43 0.99 -3.10
CA PRO A 42 -0.69 0.66 -4.48
C PRO A 42 0.59 0.56 -5.32
N VAL A 43 0.63 -0.42 -6.22
CA VAL A 43 1.69 -0.49 -7.25
C VAL A 43 1.42 0.58 -8.31
N LEU A 44 2.41 1.41 -8.59
CA LEU A 44 2.34 2.52 -9.54
C LEU A 44 3.75 2.78 -10.09
N ASP A 45 3.85 3.09 -11.39
CA ASP A 45 5.07 3.67 -11.94
C ASP A 45 5.12 5.16 -11.58
N ILE A 46 5.78 5.47 -10.47
CA ILE A 46 5.82 6.83 -9.94
C ILE A 46 6.56 7.82 -10.86
N TYR A 47 7.35 7.34 -11.84
CA TYR A 47 8.11 8.22 -12.72
C TYR A 47 7.29 8.75 -13.91
N GLU A 48 6.11 8.17 -14.16
CA GLU A 48 5.19 8.64 -15.20
C GLU A 48 4.27 9.80 -14.73
N HIS A 49 4.30 10.14 -13.43
CA HIS A 49 3.39 11.09 -12.81
C HIS A 49 4.11 12.28 -12.17
N ASN A 50 3.47 13.45 -12.19
CA ASN A 50 3.90 14.53 -11.31
C ASN A 50 3.61 14.17 -9.85
N PRO A 51 4.47 14.56 -8.88
CA PRO A 51 4.24 14.27 -7.47
C PRO A 51 2.87 14.72 -6.94
N CYS A 52 2.34 15.83 -7.48
CA CYS A 52 1.01 16.35 -7.10
C CYS A 52 -0.17 15.55 -7.66
N GLU A 53 0.06 14.69 -8.65
CA GLU A 53 -0.96 13.84 -9.27
C GLU A 53 -1.12 12.52 -8.51
N LEU A 54 -0.06 12.05 -7.83
CA LEU A 54 -0.03 10.77 -7.11
C LEU A 54 -1.24 10.56 -6.17
N PRO A 55 -1.67 11.54 -5.34
CA PRO A 55 -2.83 11.36 -4.48
C PRO A 55 -4.15 11.13 -5.24
N GLN A 56 -4.26 11.64 -6.47
CA GLN A 56 -5.46 11.50 -7.31
C GLN A 56 -5.47 10.19 -8.11
N VAL A 57 -4.30 9.58 -8.31
CA VAL A 57 -4.18 8.27 -8.96
C VAL A 57 -4.74 7.16 -8.05
N GLU A 58 -4.75 7.37 -6.73
CA GLU A 58 -5.36 6.44 -5.77
C GLU A 58 -6.90 6.42 -5.84
N ASP A 59 -7.54 7.54 -6.19
CA ASP A 59 -9.01 7.69 -6.22
C ASP A 59 -9.66 7.05 -7.48
N ASN A 60 -8.90 6.83 -8.55
CA ASN A 60 -9.41 6.33 -9.83
C ASN A 60 -9.41 4.79 -9.97
N ARG A 61 -9.11 4.04 -8.90
CA ARG A 61 -9.10 2.56 -8.91
C ARG A 61 -10.35 1.93 -8.28
N GLY A 62 -11.47 2.67 -8.27
CA GLY A 62 -12.80 2.20 -7.89
C GLY A 62 -13.38 1.18 -8.86
#